data_AF-X1LCR2-F1
#
_entry.id   AF-X1LCR2-F1
#
_cell.length_a   1.000
_cell.length_b   1.000
_cell.length_c   1.000
_cell.angle_alpha   90.00
_cell.angle_beta   90.00
_cell.angle_gamma   90.00
#
_symmetry.space_group_name_H-M   'P 1'
#
loop_
_entity.id
_entity.type
_entity.pdbx_description
1 polymer ?
#
loop_
_entity_poly.entity_id
_entity_poly.type
_entity_poly.pdbx_seq_one_letter_code
_entity_poly.pdbx_strand_id
1 'polypeptide(L)'
;MEEMSMEEKKKFVMGNCSCENCPSYKDCSAEGGEKEKGFCSPMVGKSSCITEEKGCICGGCPVYAKMGLKNQYYCIRGSEKEQQAN
;
A
#
# COMPACT_ATOMS: atom_id res chain seq x y z
N MET A 1 21.56 14.87 1.53
CA MET A 1 20.49 13.93 1.91
C MET A 1 20.27 13.06 0.70
N GLU A 2 20.64 11.79 0.76
CA GLU A 2 20.48 10.87 -0.38
C GLU A 2 18.99 10.61 -0.60
N GLU A 3 18.47 11.06 -1.74
CA GLU A 3 17.14 10.71 -2.18
C GLU A 3 17.15 9.24 -2.59
N MET A 4 16.50 8.38 -1.80
CA MET A 4 16.30 6.97 -2.17
C MET A 4 15.62 6.90 -3.54
N SER A 5 16.18 6.13 -4.47
CA SER A 5 15.61 5.93 -5.79
C SER A 5 14.22 5.28 -5.70
N MET A 6 13.40 5.48 -6.73
CA MET A 6 12.07 4.87 -6.78
C MET A 6 12.15 3.34 -6.68
N GLU A 7 13.16 2.72 -7.27
CA GLU A 7 13.32 1.26 -7.23
C GLU A 7 13.65 0.75 -5.81
N GLU A 8 14.49 1.47 -5.06
CA GLU A 8 14.81 1.12 -3.67
C GLU A 8 13.59 1.26 -2.75
N LYS A 9 12.78 2.31 -2.96
CA LYS A 9 11.51 2.46 -2.25
C LYS A 9 10.56 1.31 -2.57
N LYS A 10 10.49 0.86 -3.84
CA LYS A 10 9.69 -0.31 -4.23
C LYS A 10 10.14 -1.56 -3.47
N LYS A 11 11.43 -1.88 -3.50
CA LYS A 11 12.00 -3.05 -2.82
C LYS A 11 11.74 -3.00 -1.31
N PHE A 12 11.92 -1.83 -0.70
CA PHE A 12 11.64 -1.64 0.72
C PHE A 12 10.17 -1.91 1.05
N VAL A 13 9.23 -1.34 0.30
CA VAL A 13 7.79 -1.56 0.50
C VAL A 13 7.44 -3.04 0.36
N MET A 14 7.89 -3.70 -0.72
CA MET A 14 7.57 -5.12 -0.97
C MET A 14 8.09 -6.03 0.15
N GLY A 15 9.25 -5.72 0.72
CA GLY A 15 9.89 -6.50 1.78
C GLY A 15 9.40 -6.20 3.20
N ASN A 16 8.84 -5.00 3.44
CA ASN A 16 8.50 -4.54 4.80
C ASN A 16 7.01 -4.26 5.02
N CYS A 17 6.17 -4.31 3.97
CA CYS A 17 4.74 -4.09 4.18
C CYS A 17 4.10 -5.28 4.91
N SER A 18 3.19 -4.98 5.82
CA SER A 18 2.41 -5.98 6.56
C SER A 18 1.01 -6.18 5.97
N CYS A 19 0.82 -5.89 4.67
CA CYS A 19 -0.49 -5.94 4.01
C CYS A 19 -1.18 -7.31 4.16
N GLU A 20 -0.43 -8.40 4.16
CA GLU A 20 -0.95 -9.77 4.33
C GLU A 20 -1.69 -9.98 5.67
N ASN A 21 -1.39 -9.18 6.69
CA ASN A 21 -2.06 -9.22 8.00
C ASN A 21 -3.18 -8.16 8.14
N CYS A 22 -3.43 -7.37 7.09
CA CYS A 22 -4.42 -6.31 7.14
C CYS A 22 -5.84 -6.88 7.00
N PRO A 23 -6.81 -6.52 7.87
CA PRO A 23 -8.19 -6.99 7.77
C PRO A 23 -8.88 -6.66 6.43
N SER A 24 -8.53 -5.50 5.84
CA SER A 24 -9.00 -5.13 4.50
C SER A 24 -8.28 -5.84 3.36
N TYR A 25 -7.13 -6.48 3.58
CA TYR A 25 -6.40 -7.13 2.49
C TYR A 25 -7.10 -8.44 2.09
N LYS A 26 -7.21 -8.65 0.78
CA LYS A 26 -7.70 -9.87 0.16
C LYS A 26 -6.69 -10.30 -0.89
N ASP A 27 -6.18 -11.54 -0.78
CA ASP A 27 -5.42 -12.14 -1.87
C ASP A 27 -6.40 -12.58 -2.97
N CYS A 28 -6.36 -11.87 -4.09
CA CYS A 28 -7.26 -12.13 -5.21
C CYS A 28 -6.59 -12.97 -6.31
N SER A 29 -5.36 -13.43 -6.10
CA SER A 29 -4.64 -14.25 -7.08
C SER A 29 -5.33 -15.59 -7.37
N ALA A 30 -6.08 -16.13 -6.42
CA ALA A 30 -6.90 -17.32 -6.61
C ALA A 30 -8.08 -17.10 -7.58
N GLU A 31 -8.53 -15.85 -7.74
CA GLU A 31 -9.65 -15.47 -8.61
C GLU A 31 -9.16 -14.86 -9.94
N GLY A 32 -7.86 -15.02 -10.25
CA GLY A 32 -7.22 -14.42 -11.43
C GLY A 32 -6.91 -12.92 -11.27
N GLY A 33 -7.04 -12.39 -10.06
CA GLY A 33 -6.76 -11.00 -9.70
C GLY A 33 -5.31 -10.75 -9.27
N GLU A 34 -5.05 -9.50 -8.88
CA GLU A 34 -3.74 -9.02 -8.47
C GLU A 34 -3.27 -9.68 -7.17
N LYS A 35 -2.02 -10.19 -7.16
CA LYS A 35 -1.32 -10.66 -5.95
C LYS A 35 -0.50 -9.55 -5.28
N GLU A 36 -0.77 -8.31 -5.68
CA GLU A 36 0.08 -7.19 -5.33
C GLU A 36 -0.17 -6.77 -3.88
N LYS A 37 0.91 -6.45 -3.18
CA LYS A 37 0.91 -5.87 -1.85
C LYS A 37 1.64 -4.54 -1.89
N GLY A 38 1.63 -3.79 -0.79
CA GLY A 38 2.36 -2.53 -0.77
C GLY A 38 1.72 -1.44 -1.64
N PHE A 39 0.39 -1.39 -1.67
CA PHE A 39 -0.42 -0.37 -2.36
C PHE A 39 -0.11 1.08 -1.94
N CYS A 40 0.58 1.27 -0.80
CA CYS A 40 1.10 2.57 -0.39
C CYS A 40 2.26 3.07 -1.28
N SER A 41 2.86 2.20 -2.08
CA SER A 41 3.82 2.57 -3.10
C SER A 41 3.09 3.15 -4.32
N PRO A 42 3.46 4.35 -4.80
CA PRO A 42 2.84 4.96 -5.98
C PRO A 42 3.06 4.16 -7.26
N MET A 43 4.00 3.20 -7.28
CA MET A 43 4.24 2.32 -8.43
C MET A 43 3.33 1.09 -8.47
N VAL A 44 2.63 0.78 -7.37
CA VAL A 44 1.67 -0.33 -7.29
C VAL A 44 0.27 0.20 -7.60
N GLY A 45 -0.11 1.32 -6.96
CA GLY A 45 -1.46 1.88 -7.11
C GLY A 45 -2.45 1.22 -6.17
N LYS A 46 -3.75 1.43 -6.40
CA LYS A 46 -4.84 0.78 -5.63
C LYS A 46 -5.21 -0.57 -6.24
N SER A 47 -5.74 -1.46 -5.40
CA SER A 47 -6.27 -2.74 -5.86
C SER A 47 -7.58 -2.54 -6.62
N SER A 48 -7.75 -3.33 -7.68
CA SER A 48 -9.04 -3.49 -8.36
C SER A 48 -10.00 -4.45 -7.63
N CYS A 49 -9.47 -5.32 -6.76
CA CYS A 49 -10.22 -6.37 -6.09
C CYS A 49 -10.67 -6.02 -4.67
N ILE A 50 -9.85 -5.27 -3.93
CA ILE A 50 -10.18 -4.85 -2.57
C ILE A 50 -11.10 -3.63 -2.66
N THR A 51 -12.38 -3.80 -2.31
CA THR A 51 -13.39 -2.74 -2.38
C THR A 51 -14.02 -2.38 -1.03
N GLU A 52 -13.76 -3.19 0.01
CA GLU A 52 -14.38 -3.03 1.34
C GLU A 52 -13.37 -2.63 2.42
N GLU A 53 -13.73 -1.64 3.23
CA GLU A 53 -12.92 -1.16 4.36
C GLU A 53 -13.22 -1.96 5.65
N LYS A 54 -12.64 -3.16 5.78
CA LYS A 54 -12.80 -4.03 6.97
C LYS A 54 -11.88 -3.66 8.14
N GLY A 55 -10.85 -2.84 7.88
CA GLY A 55 -9.92 -2.32 8.87
C GLY A 55 -8.52 -2.16 8.29
N CYS A 56 -7.83 -1.07 8.66
CA CYS A 56 -6.50 -0.76 8.13
C CYS A 56 -5.43 -0.68 9.23
N ILE A 57 -4.32 -1.39 9.02
CA ILE A 57 -3.15 -1.37 9.91
C ILE A 57 -2.00 -0.53 9.35
N CYS A 58 -2.22 0.22 8.26
CA CYS A 58 -1.16 0.99 7.59
C CYS A 58 -0.44 1.96 8.53
N GLY A 59 -1.14 2.62 9.45
CA GLY A 59 -0.52 3.56 10.40
C GLY A 59 0.54 2.94 11.31
N GLY A 60 0.48 1.63 11.56
CA GLY A 60 1.49 0.88 12.34
C GLY A 60 2.55 0.19 11.48
N CYS A 61 2.47 0.28 10.15
CA CYS A 61 3.39 -0.38 9.24
C CYS A 61 4.73 0.36 9.20
N PRO A 62 5.89 -0.34 9.22
CA PRO A 62 7.20 0.32 9.14
C PRO A 62 7.36 1.16 7.87
N VAL A 63 6.68 0.78 6.79
CA VAL A 63 6.64 1.54 5.53
C VAL A 63 5.98 2.91 5.70
N TYR A 64 4.92 2.99 6.50
CA TYR A 64 4.17 4.23 6.71
C TYR A 64 5.05 5.30 7.36
N ALA A 65 5.74 4.93 8.44
CA ALA A 65 6.67 5.83 9.12
C ALA A 65 7.88 6.17 8.23
N LYS A 66 8.48 5.18 7.56
CA LYS A 66 9.69 5.39 6.74
C LYS A 66 9.43 6.29 5.53
N MET A 67 8.25 6.17 4.92
CA MET A 67 7.87 6.96 3.74
C MET A 67 7.19 8.29 4.09
N GLY A 68 6.98 8.59 5.39
CA GLY A 68 6.33 9.83 5.81
C GLY A 68 4.88 9.94 5.35
N LEU A 69 4.21 8.80 5.23
CA LEU A 69 2.83 8.69 4.79
C LEU A 69 1.87 9.27 5.85
N LYS A 70 0.75 9.82 5.40
CA LYS A 70 -0.26 10.45 6.28
C LYS A 70 -1.63 9.83 6.15
N ASN A 71 -1.92 9.25 4.99
CA ASN A 71 -3.21 8.65 4.68
C ASN A 71 -3.24 7.14 4.90
N GLN A 72 -4.40 6.53 4.75
CA GLN A 72 -4.55 5.08 4.94
C GLN A 72 -5.36 4.50 3.79
N TYR A 73 -5.64 3.19 3.85
CA TYR A 73 -6.48 2.52 2.86
C TYR A 73 -6.00 2.71 1.41
N TYR A 74 -4.68 2.74 1.19
CA TYR A 74 -4.09 2.92 -0.14
C TYR A 74 -4.55 1.87 -1.16
N CYS A 75 -4.89 0.67 -0.69
CA CYS A 75 -5.45 -0.40 -1.52
C CYS A 75 -6.83 -0.07 -2.12
N ILE A 76 -7.57 0.90 -1.56
CA ILE A 76 -8.94 1.24 -1.97
C ILE A 76 -9.00 2.71 -2.43
N ARG A 77 -8.46 3.62 -1.61
CA ARG A 77 -8.54 5.08 -1.81
C ARG A 77 -7.47 5.65 -2.75
N GLY A 78 -6.52 4.84 -3.19
CA GLY A 78 -5.40 5.31 -4.03
C GLY A 78 -4.20 5.77 -3.22
N SER A 79 -3.16 6.20 -3.93
CA SER A 79 -1.89 6.66 -3.37
C SER A 79 -2.04 7.90 -2.49
N GLU A 80 -1.00 8.19 -1.70
CA GLU A 80 -0.93 9.40 -0.87
C GLU A 80 -1.23 10.68 -1.66
N LYS A 81 -0.73 10.77 -2.89
CA LYS A 81 -0.94 11.93 -3.76
C LYS A 81 -2.39 12.02 -4.24
N GLU A 82 -3.01 10.90 -4.58
CA GLU A 82 -4.42 10.85 -4.99
C GLU A 82 -5.34 11.26 -3.83
N GLN A 83 -5.00 10.88 -2.60
CA GLN A 83 -5.78 11.24 -1.41
C GLN A 83 -5.57 12.68 -0.95
N GLN A 84 -4.40 13.29 -1.21
CA GLN A 84 -4.13 14.70 -0.89
C GLN A 84 -4.75 15.70 -1.87
N ALA A 85 -5.14 15.24 -3.06
CA ALA A 85 -5.71 16.09 -4.11
C ALA A 85 -7.22 16.34 -3.95
N ASN A 86 -7.81 15.95 -2.81
CA ASN A 86 -9.26 15.95 -2.57
C ASN A 86 -9.64 16.71 -1.30
#